data_AF-A0A1M7GDX9-F1
#
_entry.id   AF-A0A1M7GDX9-F1
#
_cell.length_a   1.000
_cell.length_b   1.000
_cell.length_c   1.000
_cell.angle_alpha   90.00
_cell.angle_beta   90.00
_cell.angle_gamma   90.00
#
_symmetry.space_group_name_H-M   'P 1'
#
loop_
_entity.id
_entity.type
_entity.pdbx_description
1 polymer ?
#
loop_
_entity_poly.entity_id
_entity_poly.type
_entity_poly.pdbx_seq_one_letter_code
_entity_poly.pdbx_strand_id
1 'polypeptide(L)'
;MDKMTFRALLGGGDMMLFDRLWADPATGPDGQTVIWAGSSATGGLRQMVMDDSLTLTVRSESWLTDHVYRFSQLATAETASGEVLILPEAMSGRLTLLRPDQSGALLPPVEIRDDAGDPVALSVLAALPAERHPGLLIGAPASGPGLALYRLEDGADRATLLDRAEETAKTTLKGVSDIVALSVGGTQFIAVSSAAEDGLSSYAIEDGETLDLRDTLGPKDGLWIDGLNDIAAVTAGEAQYIVGVSGQSGTLTSVRINPVGALFLEDIEYDDRNTRFAGAVSLDVFSIADRGFVVTGGTDGGLSLFEVLPDGQLWHHQSIGQSADWDIGDILDISVAVTGDTLHIVLAGSHAGAIAQLVLPLSNLGMSMRGGPGDDTLTGTSLDDMLIGGDGNDVLFGSDGEDTLIAGTGQDSLTGGAGADVFVFRADGQPDTITDFQPGIDRIDLGGWGMVYDLSALTLTRQDWGATIAWRDELLHIHSADGNPIETDSWGADDILF
;
A
#
# COMPACT_ATOMS: atom_id res chain seq x y z
N MET A 1 -14.89 -1.61 -9.79
CA MET A 1 -13.64 -0.83 -9.92
C MET A 1 -13.03 -1.11 -11.28
N ASP A 2 -12.67 -0.07 -12.03
CA ASP A 2 -12.03 -0.21 -13.35
C ASP A 2 -10.75 -1.08 -13.31
N LYS A 3 -10.35 -1.60 -14.49
CA LYS A 3 -9.16 -2.45 -14.61
C LYS A 3 -7.88 -1.63 -14.75
N MET A 4 -6.83 -2.08 -14.05
CA MET A 4 -5.45 -1.65 -14.30
C MET A 4 -5.03 -2.01 -15.73
N THR A 5 -4.39 -1.06 -16.42
CA THR A 5 -3.91 -1.26 -17.79
C THR A 5 -2.45 -0.87 -17.93
N PHE A 6 -1.70 -1.68 -18.67
CA PHE A 6 -0.34 -1.35 -19.06
C PHE A 6 -0.33 -0.18 -20.03
N ARG A 7 0.55 0.80 -19.76
CA ARG A 7 0.65 2.03 -20.56
C ARG A 7 1.94 2.11 -21.35
N ALA A 8 3.08 1.94 -20.68
CA ALA A 8 4.38 2.14 -21.31
C ALA A 8 5.49 1.36 -20.59
N LEU A 9 6.47 0.92 -21.38
CA LEU A 9 7.73 0.39 -20.88
C LEU A 9 8.83 1.39 -21.26
N LEU A 10 9.52 1.90 -20.26
CA LEU A 10 10.68 2.75 -20.37
C LEU A 10 11.92 1.89 -20.13
N GLY A 11 12.90 1.99 -21.02
CA GLY A 11 14.10 1.17 -20.95
C GLY A 11 14.18 0.11 -22.03
N GLY A 12 15.41 -0.19 -22.43
CA GLY A 12 15.75 -1.04 -23.56
C GLY A 12 17.15 -0.70 -24.06
N GLY A 13 18.18 -1.27 -23.41
CA GLY A 13 19.59 -1.11 -23.81
C GLY A 13 20.49 -0.35 -22.85
N ASP A 14 19.98 0.07 -21.68
CA ASP A 14 20.77 0.70 -20.62
C ASP A 14 21.14 -0.33 -19.53
N MET A 15 22.28 -0.14 -18.87
CA MET A 15 22.81 -1.06 -17.84
C MET A 15 22.34 -0.71 -16.42
N MET A 16 21.53 0.33 -16.23
CA MET A 16 21.07 0.77 -14.92
C MET A 16 20.04 -0.18 -14.33
N LEU A 17 20.24 -0.63 -13.10
CA LEU A 17 19.24 -1.35 -12.32
C LEU A 17 18.66 -0.38 -11.29
N PHE A 18 17.41 0.04 -11.47
CA PHE A 18 16.76 0.96 -10.55
C PHE A 18 16.19 0.18 -9.36
N ASP A 19 16.52 0.63 -8.16
CA ASP A 19 16.11 0.02 -6.88
C ASP A 19 15.49 1.06 -5.94
N ARG A 20 15.19 2.25 -6.48
CA ARG A 20 14.36 3.26 -5.84
C ARG A 20 13.56 4.00 -6.89
N LEU A 21 12.27 4.13 -6.66
CA LEU A 21 11.35 5.07 -7.28
C LEU A 21 10.80 5.98 -6.21
N TRP A 22 10.52 7.23 -6.59
CA TRP A 22 9.63 8.06 -5.80
C TRP A 22 8.97 9.12 -6.68
N ALA A 23 7.68 9.32 -6.47
CA ALA A 23 6.96 10.46 -6.99
C ALA A 23 7.29 11.68 -6.13
N ASP A 24 7.66 12.76 -6.80
CA ASP A 24 7.85 14.05 -6.16
C ASP A 24 6.45 14.63 -5.82
N PRO A 25 6.14 14.89 -4.54
CA PRO A 25 4.88 15.52 -4.17
C PRO A 25 4.82 16.98 -4.65
N ALA A 26 5.97 17.62 -4.90
CA ALA A 26 6.02 18.91 -5.56
C ALA A 26 5.85 18.71 -7.07
N THR A 27 4.84 19.37 -7.63
CA THR A 27 4.70 19.42 -9.09
C THR A 27 5.98 20.00 -9.70
N GLY A 28 6.54 19.31 -10.69
CA GLY A 28 7.65 19.76 -11.49
C GLY A 28 7.37 21.11 -12.18
N PRO A 29 8.35 21.66 -12.91
CA PRO A 29 8.14 22.89 -13.65
C PRO A 29 6.87 22.77 -14.50
N ASP A 30 6.02 23.79 -14.41
CA ASP A 30 4.73 23.87 -15.10
C ASP A 30 3.59 22.97 -14.54
N GLY A 31 3.74 22.37 -13.36
CA GLY A 31 2.64 21.64 -12.69
C GLY A 31 2.61 20.13 -12.95
N GLN A 32 3.65 19.58 -13.57
CA GLN A 32 3.71 18.17 -13.99
C GLN A 32 4.13 17.22 -12.86
N THR A 33 3.60 15.99 -12.84
CA THR A 33 4.05 14.95 -11.90
C THR A 33 5.47 14.51 -12.27
N VAL A 34 6.41 14.58 -11.32
CA VAL A 34 7.80 14.15 -11.49
C VAL A 34 8.00 12.82 -10.77
N ILE A 35 8.68 11.88 -11.42
CA ILE A 35 9.04 10.60 -10.83
C ILE A 35 10.53 10.41 -11.01
N TRP A 36 11.22 10.11 -9.93
CA TRP A 36 12.64 9.86 -9.97
C TRP A 36 12.94 8.38 -9.82
N ALA A 37 14.04 7.93 -10.43
CA ALA A 37 14.52 6.56 -10.34
C ALA A 37 16.01 6.55 -10.00
N GLY A 38 16.36 5.95 -8.86
CA GLY A 38 17.73 5.81 -8.35
C GLY A 38 18.27 4.40 -8.55
N SER A 39 19.57 4.29 -8.82
CA SER A 39 20.28 3.02 -9.00
C SER A 39 21.47 2.92 -8.05
N SER A 40 21.33 2.16 -6.97
CA SER A 40 22.45 1.89 -6.04
C SER A 40 23.62 1.17 -6.73
N ALA A 41 23.31 0.31 -7.71
CA ALA A 41 24.32 -0.47 -8.44
C ALA A 41 25.26 0.40 -9.28
N THR A 42 24.77 1.52 -9.79
CA THR A 42 25.49 2.32 -10.79
C THR A 42 25.75 3.76 -10.37
N GLY A 43 25.08 4.24 -9.31
CA GLY A 43 25.11 5.65 -8.92
C GLY A 43 24.25 6.55 -9.81
N GLY A 44 23.49 5.97 -10.75
CA GLY A 44 22.63 6.71 -11.68
C GLY A 44 21.37 7.22 -10.99
N LEU A 45 21.01 8.46 -11.27
CA LEU A 45 19.73 9.07 -10.90
C LEU A 45 19.06 9.59 -12.17
N ARG A 46 17.84 9.14 -12.41
CA ARG A 46 17.02 9.52 -13.57
C ARG A 46 15.81 10.31 -13.09
N GLN A 47 15.57 11.47 -13.70
CA GLN A 47 14.34 12.24 -13.53
C GLN A 47 13.42 11.96 -14.71
N MET A 48 12.19 11.56 -14.42
CA MET A 48 11.12 11.38 -15.39
C MET A 48 10.01 12.36 -15.08
N VAL A 49 9.36 12.85 -16.13
CA VAL A 49 8.21 13.75 -15.98
C VAL A 49 7.05 13.21 -16.78
N MET A 50 5.88 13.26 -16.15
CA MET A 50 4.62 12.89 -16.75
C MET A 50 4.06 14.10 -17.51
N ASP A 51 3.89 13.94 -18.82
CA ASP A 51 3.31 14.99 -19.66
C ASP A 51 1.78 15.05 -19.55
N ASP A 52 1.15 16.03 -20.22
CA ASP A 52 -0.32 16.18 -20.25
C ASP A 52 -1.04 14.97 -20.89
N SER A 53 -0.31 14.15 -21.65
CA SER A 53 -0.81 12.88 -22.18
C SER A 53 -0.63 11.73 -21.20
N LEU A 54 -0.23 12.02 -19.95
CA LEU A 54 0.05 11.09 -18.86
C LEU A 54 1.14 10.06 -19.20
N THR A 55 2.01 10.39 -20.15
CA THR A 55 3.14 9.54 -20.56
C THR A 55 4.38 9.96 -19.81
N LEU A 56 5.07 8.99 -19.22
CA LEU A 56 6.37 9.24 -18.59
C LEU A 56 7.47 9.40 -19.65
N THR A 57 8.24 10.48 -19.53
CA THR A 57 9.39 10.76 -20.38
C THR A 57 10.62 11.11 -19.56
N VAL A 58 11.80 10.66 -20.02
CA VAL A 58 13.06 10.99 -19.34
C VAL A 58 13.41 12.46 -19.59
N ARG A 59 13.58 13.22 -18.52
CA ARG A 59 13.94 14.64 -18.56
C ARG A 59 15.43 14.86 -18.35
N SER A 60 16.00 14.22 -17.34
CA SER A 60 17.42 14.37 -17.00
C SER A 60 17.99 13.08 -16.41
N GLU A 61 19.31 12.97 -16.49
CA GLU A 61 20.08 11.91 -15.84
C GLU A 61 21.32 12.51 -15.21
N SER A 62 21.65 12.03 -14.01
CA SER A 62 22.83 12.42 -13.25
C SER A 62 23.53 11.19 -12.71
N TRP A 63 24.82 11.31 -12.43
CA TRP A 63 25.66 10.21 -11.97
C TRP A 63 26.44 10.60 -10.71
N LEU A 64 26.32 9.80 -9.67
CA LEU A 64 27.06 9.94 -8.42
C LEU A 64 28.15 8.87 -8.37
N THR A 65 29.32 9.16 -8.93
CA THR A 65 30.40 8.16 -9.09
C THR A 65 31.45 8.18 -7.97
N ASP A 66 31.41 9.18 -7.10
CA ASP A 66 32.45 9.38 -6.10
C ASP A 66 32.37 8.37 -4.95
N HIS A 67 31.16 7.86 -4.66
CA HIS A 67 30.89 6.83 -3.66
C HIS A 67 29.82 5.87 -4.17
N VAL A 68 29.68 4.73 -3.49
CA VAL A 68 28.56 3.82 -3.69
C VAL A 68 27.46 4.23 -2.71
N TYR A 69 26.27 4.56 -3.21
CA TYR A 69 25.14 5.03 -2.42
C TYR A 69 24.03 3.97 -2.36
N ARG A 70 23.17 4.03 -1.34
CA ARG A 70 21.95 3.21 -1.24
C ARG A 70 20.75 4.08 -1.58
N PHE A 71 20.36 4.09 -2.84
CA PHE A 71 19.17 4.82 -3.28
C PHE A 71 17.88 4.24 -2.69
N SER A 72 17.84 2.94 -2.41
CA SER A 72 16.72 2.31 -1.69
C SER A 72 16.45 2.89 -0.29
N GLN A 73 17.33 3.76 0.22
CA GLN A 73 17.20 4.45 1.50
C GLN A 73 17.21 5.97 1.32
N LEU A 74 16.87 6.45 0.12
CA LEU A 74 16.75 7.87 -0.16
C LEU A 74 15.52 8.45 0.53
N ALA A 75 15.72 9.56 1.24
CA ALA A 75 14.68 10.38 1.82
C ALA A 75 14.62 11.76 1.16
N THR A 76 13.42 12.27 0.96
CA THR A 76 13.14 13.64 0.52
C THR A 76 12.82 14.51 1.73
N ALA A 77 13.54 15.60 1.93
CA ALA A 77 13.31 16.51 3.04
C ALA A 77 12.99 17.91 2.53
N GLU A 78 11.91 18.51 3.02
CA GLU A 78 11.64 19.92 2.79
C GLU A 78 12.45 20.79 3.75
N THR A 79 13.14 21.78 3.19
CA THR A 79 13.92 22.77 3.94
C THR A 79 13.44 24.19 3.62
N ALA A 80 13.86 25.17 4.42
CA ALA A 80 13.62 26.58 4.11
C ALA A 80 14.19 27.01 2.74
N SER A 81 15.17 26.28 2.20
CA SER A 81 15.79 26.52 0.89
C SER A 81 15.17 25.73 -0.27
N GLY A 82 14.10 24.95 -0.01
CA GLY A 82 13.49 24.03 -0.96
C GLY A 82 13.72 22.57 -0.58
N GLU A 83 13.21 21.67 -1.39
CA GLU A 83 13.38 20.23 -1.20
C GLU A 83 14.83 19.80 -1.44
N VAL A 84 15.29 18.86 -0.64
CA VAL A 84 16.61 18.23 -0.74
C VAL A 84 16.48 16.72 -0.68
N LEU A 85 17.42 16.03 -1.33
CA LEU A 85 17.51 14.57 -1.26
C LEU A 85 18.63 14.20 -0.29
N ILE A 86 18.37 13.24 0.58
CA ILE A 86 19.33 12.72 1.57
C ILE A 86 19.48 11.23 1.35
N LEU A 87 20.71 10.78 1.19
CA LEU A 87 21.02 9.37 0.91
C LEU A 87 22.25 8.93 1.70
N PRO A 88 22.27 7.68 2.17
CA PRO A 88 23.42 7.12 2.85
C PRO A 88 24.40 6.47 1.85
N GLU A 89 25.69 6.61 2.12
CA GLU A 89 26.71 5.77 1.49
C GLU A 89 26.55 4.30 1.90
N ALA A 90 26.74 3.39 0.95
CA ALA A 90 26.40 1.98 1.13
C ALA A 90 27.26 1.23 2.15
N MET A 91 28.51 1.64 2.35
CA MET A 91 29.42 0.99 3.30
C MET A 91 29.50 1.70 4.64
N SER A 92 29.51 3.04 4.63
CA SER A 92 29.77 3.85 5.81
C SER A 92 28.48 4.34 6.49
N GLY A 93 27.36 4.35 5.76
CA GLY A 93 26.11 4.99 6.17
C GLY A 93 26.16 6.52 6.17
N ARG A 94 27.29 7.13 5.79
CA ARG A 94 27.44 8.59 5.82
C ARG A 94 26.40 9.26 4.95
N LEU A 95 25.73 10.24 5.52
CA LEU A 95 24.67 10.95 4.84
C LEU A 95 25.23 11.98 3.88
N THR A 96 24.70 11.96 2.67
CA THR A 96 25.01 12.89 1.61
C THR A 96 23.73 13.62 1.20
N LEU A 97 23.83 14.93 1.18
CA LEU A 97 22.82 15.85 0.70
C LEU A 97 23.01 16.10 -0.80
N LEU A 98 21.96 15.95 -1.58
CA LEU A 98 21.89 16.35 -2.98
C LEU A 98 20.83 17.41 -3.17
N ARG A 99 21.12 18.34 -4.08
CA ARG A 99 20.21 19.42 -4.44
C ARG A 99 20.06 19.43 -5.96
N PRO A 100 18.89 19.05 -6.50
CA PRO A 100 18.56 19.32 -7.88
C PRO A 100 18.49 20.84 -8.12
N ASP A 101 19.01 21.30 -9.25
CA ASP A 101 18.76 22.65 -9.74
C ASP A 101 17.42 22.73 -10.50
N GLN A 102 17.06 23.91 -11.01
CA GLN A 102 15.80 24.12 -11.73
C GLN A 102 15.67 23.26 -13.02
N SER A 103 16.80 22.83 -13.59
CA SER A 103 16.84 21.94 -14.75
C SER A 103 16.73 20.45 -14.38
N GLY A 104 16.81 20.14 -13.08
CA GLY A 104 16.86 18.76 -12.56
C GLY A 104 18.28 18.20 -12.51
N ALA A 105 19.33 19.00 -12.79
CA ALA A 105 20.71 18.57 -12.66
C ALA A 105 21.17 18.67 -11.20
N LEU A 106 21.97 17.71 -10.73
CA LEU A 106 22.44 17.71 -9.35
C LEU A 106 23.59 18.70 -9.14
N LEU A 107 23.47 19.54 -8.11
CA LEU A 107 24.60 20.27 -7.53
C LEU A 107 25.60 19.29 -6.88
N PRO A 108 26.86 19.70 -6.65
CA PRO A 108 27.85 18.87 -5.98
C PRO A 108 27.34 18.32 -4.65
N PRO A 109 27.51 17.01 -4.38
CA PRO A 109 27.06 16.40 -3.14
C PRO A 109 27.73 17.02 -1.91
N VAL A 110 27.00 17.13 -0.80
CA VAL A 110 27.50 17.69 0.46
C VAL A 110 27.33 16.66 1.58
N GLU A 111 28.40 16.31 2.27
CA GLU A 111 28.34 15.41 3.43
C GLU A 111 27.66 16.13 4.61
N ILE A 112 26.66 15.51 5.22
CA ILE A 112 25.96 16.05 6.40
C ILE A 112 26.79 15.78 7.65
N ARG A 113 27.02 16.82 8.46
CA ARG A 113 27.84 16.74 9.67
C ARG A 113 27.08 17.14 10.92
N ASP A 114 27.44 16.55 12.04
CA ASP A 114 26.89 16.93 13.34
C ASP A 114 27.53 18.22 13.89
N ASP A 115 27.13 18.62 15.10
CA ASP A 115 27.65 19.82 15.77
C ASP A 115 29.12 19.72 16.20
N ALA A 116 29.67 18.50 16.30
CA ALA A 116 31.09 18.27 16.52
C ALA A 116 31.89 18.32 15.20
N GLY A 117 31.20 18.34 14.06
CA GLY A 117 31.76 18.29 12.72
C GLY A 117 32.03 16.86 12.23
N ASP A 118 31.56 15.85 12.95
CA ASP A 118 31.68 14.45 12.55
C ASP A 118 30.59 14.09 11.51
N PRO A 119 30.87 13.18 10.55
CA PRO A 119 29.85 12.76 9.59
C PRO A 119 28.67 12.07 10.29
N VAL A 120 27.44 12.47 9.94
CA VAL A 120 26.24 11.76 10.37
C VAL A 120 26.11 10.48 9.55
N ALA A 121 25.91 9.34 10.22
CA ALA A 121 25.85 8.04 9.56
C ALA A 121 24.61 7.22 9.97
N LEU A 122 23.70 7.00 9.03
CA LEU A 122 22.47 6.22 9.19
C LEU A 122 22.38 5.13 8.11
N SER A 123 21.78 3.99 8.42
CA SER A 123 21.56 2.88 7.47
C SER A 123 20.18 2.88 6.85
N VAL A 124 19.18 3.36 7.60
CA VAL A 124 17.78 3.57 7.20
C VAL A 124 17.39 4.93 7.72
N LEU A 125 16.66 5.72 6.94
CA LEU A 125 16.25 7.06 7.30
C LEU A 125 14.91 7.45 6.71
N ALA A 126 14.24 8.35 7.42
CA ALA A 126 13.04 9.04 6.95
C ALA A 126 13.12 10.51 7.36
N ALA A 127 12.70 11.38 6.44
CA ALA A 127 12.46 12.79 6.76
C ALA A 127 11.00 12.96 7.19
N LEU A 128 10.78 13.85 8.16
CA LEU A 128 9.43 14.10 8.65
C LEU A 128 8.75 15.24 7.88
N PRO A 129 7.40 15.24 7.82
CA PRO A 129 6.66 16.29 7.13
C PRO A 129 6.95 17.69 7.67
N ALA A 130 7.36 18.61 6.79
CA ALA A 130 7.81 19.94 7.20
C ALA A 130 6.71 20.86 7.71
N GLU A 131 5.44 20.61 7.36
CA GLU A 131 4.30 21.38 7.88
C GLU A 131 4.25 21.42 9.42
N ARG A 132 4.71 20.34 10.05
CA ARG A 132 4.73 20.19 11.51
C ARG A 132 6.14 20.28 12.08
N HIS A 133 7.11 19.72 11.36
CA HIS A 133 8.46 19.50 11.86
C HIS A 133 9.51 19.76 10.78
N PRO A 134 9.69 21.03 10.35
CA PRO A 134 10.62 21.35 9.28
C PRO A 134 12.04 20.92 9.65
N GLY A 135 12.65 20.14 8.75
CA GLY A 135 14.02 19.67 8.89
C GLY A 135 14.23 18.53 9.90
N LEU A 136 13.20 17.85 10.42
CA LEU A 136 13.46 16.66 11.24
C LEU A 136 13.81 15.45 10.38
N LEU A 137 14.88 14.77 10.76
CA LEU A 137 15.40 13.56 10.13
C LEU A 137 15.55 12.48 11.20
N ILE A 138 15.00 11.30 10.95
CA ILE A 138 15.18 10.14 11.83
C ILE A 138 15.85 9.01 11.07
N GLY A 139 16.62 8.18 11.78
CA GLY A 139 17.10 6.95 11.20
C GLY A 139 17.78 6.00 12.16
N ALA A 140 18.03 4.80 11.68
CA ALA A 140 18.81 3.78 12.37
C ALA A 140 20.31 4.09 12.22
N PRO A 141 21.10 4.19 13.31
CA PRO A 141 22.53 4.45 13.23
C PRO A 141 23.27 3.35 12.45
N ALA A 142 24.19 3.75 11.56
CA ALA A 142 24.98 2.77 10.80
C ALA A 142 25.92 1.91 11.69
N SER A 143 26.18 2.35 12.92
CA SER A 143 27.09 1.71 13.87
C SER A 143 26.45 0.61 14.72
N GLY A 144 25.12 0.49 14.76
CA GLY A 144 24.45 -0.43 15.67
C GLY A 144 22.94 -0.21 15.78
N PRO A 145 22.25 -1.05 16.56
CA PRO A 145 20.80 -0.96 16.71
C PRO A 145 20.40 0.31 17.46
N GLY A 146 19.17 0.77 17.25
CA GLY A 146 18.63 1.98 17.85
C GLY A 146 18.08 2.97 16.81
N LEU A 147 17.66 4.14 17.28
CA LEU A 147 17.25 5.28 16.47
C LEU A 147 17.99 6.54 16.92
N ALA A 148 18.18 7.46 15.98
CA ALA A 148 18.64 8.81 16.26
C ALA A 148 17.76 9.81 15.53
N LEU A 149 17.27 10.81 16.29
CA LEU A 149 16.49 11.92 15.77
C LEU A 149 17.39 13.15 15.65
N TYR A 150 17.41 13.76 14.47
CA TYR A 150 18.18 14.94 14.16
C TYR A 150 17.28 16.08 13.68
N ARG A 151 17.75 17.31 13.88
CA ARG A 151 17.28 18.51 13.19
C ARG A 151 18.31 18.93 12.16
N LEU A 152 17.90 19.00 10.91
CA LEU A 152 18.64 19.63 9.83
C LEU A 152 18.59 21.15 10.02
N GLU A 153 19.76 21.76 10.09
CA GLU A 153 19.92 23.20 10.22
C GLU A 153 19.71 23.90 8.86
N ASP A 154 19.73 25.24 8.85
CA ASP A 154 19.59 26.03 7.63
C ASP A 154 20.62 25.61 6.56
N GLY A 155 20.12 25.07 5.44
CA GLY A 155 20.94 24.52 4.35
C GLY A 155 21.09 23.00 4.39
N ALA A 156 20.69 22.32 5.46
CA ALA A 156 20.67 20.86 5.63
C ALA A 156 22.01 20.12 5.49
N ASP A 157 23.14 20.84 5.46
CA ASP A 157 24.49 20.26 5.51
C ASP A 157 25.01 20.05 6.95
N ARG A 158 24.27 20.56 7.94
CA ARG A 158 24.48 20.30 9.36
C ARG A 158 23.23 19.71 10.00
N ALA A 159 23.43 18.80 10.95
CA ALA A 159 22.34 18.18 11.68
C ALA A 159 22.63 18.12 13.19
N THR A 160 21.76 18.72 14.01
CA THR A 160 21.84 18.65 15.47
C THR A 160 21.12 17.40 15.96
N LEU A 161 21.82 16.55 16.72
CA LEU A 161 21.20 15.40 17.38
C LEU A 161 20.26 15.89 18.49
N LEU A 162 19.00 15.50 18.41
CA LEU A 162 17.97 15.84 19.40
C LEU A 162 17.81 14.73 20.44
N ASP A 163 17.64 13.49 19.97
CA ASP A 163 17.36 12.36 20.87
C ASP A 163 17.79 11.01 20.26
N ARG A 164 17.81 9.97 21.10
CA ARG A 164 18.12 8.58 20.73
C ARG A 164 17.18 7.60 21.41
N ALA A 165 16.78 6.58 20.67
CA ALA A 165 16.15 5.38 21.23
C ALA A 165 17.14 4.21 21.15
N GLU A 166 17.34 3.54 22.28
CA GLU A 166 18.22 2.37 22.38
C GLU A 166 17.42 1.08 22.18
N GLU A 167 18.10 0.03 21.72
CA GLU A 167 17.52 -1.31 21.62
C GLU A 167 17.37 -1.95 23.01
N THR A 168 16.18 -2.45 23.31
CA THR A 168 15.78 -3.05 24.59
C THR A 168 14.86 -4.25 24.37
N ALA A 169 14.61 -5.04 25.42
CA ALA A 169 13.65 -6.15 25.37
C ALA A 169 12.18 -5.73 25.07
N LYS A 170 11.89 -4.43 24.99
CA LYS A 170 10.57 -3.89 24.65
C LYS A 170 10.49 -3.31 23.24
N THR A 171 11.62 -3.18 22.54
CA THR A 171 11.69 -2.53 21.23
C THR A 171 12.03 -3.55 20.16
N THR A 172 11.93 -3.13 18.89
CA THR A 172 12.36 -3.90 17.72
C THR A 172 13.26 -3.02 16.84
N LEU A 173 14.41 -2.60 17.36
CA LEU A 173 15.33 -1.65 16.68
C LEU A 173 16.62 -2.32 16.18
N LYS A 174 16.74 -3.64 16.27
CA LYS A 174 17.83 -4.34 15.59
C LYS A 174 17.43 -4.64 14.17
N GLY A 175 18.29 -4.30 13.21
CA GLY A 175 18.02 -4.57 11.80
C GLY A 175 16.76 -3.87 11.30
N VAL A 176 16.59 -2.60 11.70
CA VAL A 176 15.56 -1.72 11.16
C VAL A 176 15.60 -1.80 9.64
N SER A 177 14.44 -2.05 9.04
CA SER A 177 14.27 -2.21 7.60
C SER A 177 13.67 -0.96 6.99
N ASP A 178 12.68 -0.35 7.64
CA ASP A 178 12.05 0.87 7.18
C ASP A 178 11.46 1.72 8.33
N ILE A 179 11.24 3.00 8.05
CA ILE A 179 10.68 3.99 8.99
C ILE A 179 9.67 4.86 8.24
N VAL A 180 8.44 4.91 8.72
CA VAL A 180 7.41 5.80 8.19
C VAL A 180 6.92 6.80 9.24
N ALA A 181 6.77 8.06 8.82
CA ALA A 181 6.19 9.12 9.65
C ALA A 181 4.69 9.25 9.36
N LEU A 182 3.88 9.41 10.40
CA LEU A 182 2.43 9.54 10.29
C LEU A 182 1.85 10.44 11.38
N SER A 183 0.67 11.00 11.15
CA SER A 183 -0.02 11.82 12.15
C SER A 183 -1.37 11.24 12.53
N VAL A 184 -1.60 11.06 13.83
CA VAL A 184 -2.85 10.51 14.36
C VAL A 184 -3.36 11.43 15.45
N GLY A 185 -4.60 11.93 15.32
CA GLY A 185 -5.20 12.82 16.32
C GLY A 185 -4.42 14.11 16.59
N GLY A 186 -3.61 14.57 15.63
CA GLY A 186 -2.76 15.76 15.78
C GLY A 186 -1.40 15.49 16.43
N THR A 187 -1.11 14.28 16.89
CA THR A 187 0.23 13.87 17.34
C THR A 187 1.03 13.32 16.17
N GLN A 188 2.33 13.61 16.12
CA GLN A 188 3.23 13.01 15.14
C GLN A 188 3.80 11.70 15.72
N PHE A 189 3.70 10.64 14.95
CA PHE A 189 4.29 9.36 15.24
C PHE A 189 5.30 8.98 14.16
N ILE A 190 6.17 8.04 14.53
CA ILE A 190 6.93 7.22 13.60
C ILE A 190 6.57 5.77 13.88
N ALA A 191 6.49 4.98 12.82
CA ALA A 191 6.47 3.54 12.91
C ALA A 191 7.78 3.01 12.33
N VAL A 192 8.35 2.01 13.01
CA VAL A 192 9.67 1.46 12.70
C VAL A 192 9.57 -0.03 12.57
N SER A 193 9.83 -0.55 11.38
CA SER A 193 9.84 -1.98 11.09
C SER A 193 11.24 -2.56 11.32
N SER A 194 11.28 -3.81 11.76
CA SER A 194 12.50 -4.60 11.84
C SER A 194 12.32 -5.92 11.11
N ALA A 195 13.12 -6.11 10.07
CA ALA A 195 13.20 -7.38 9.36
C ALA A 195 13.98 -8.45 10.14
N ALA A 196 14.80 -8.07 11.14
CA ALA A 196 15.59 -9.01 11.92
C ALA A 196 14.88 -9.51 13.19
N GLU A 197 13.80 -8.84 13.61
CA GLU A 197 13.05 -9.12 14.83
C GLU A 197 11.55 -9.33 14.58
N ASP A 198 11.13 -9.33 13.32
CA ASP A 198 9.75 -9.57 12.89
C ASP A 198 8.75 -8.64 13.59
N GLY A 199 9.11 -7.36 13.70
CA GLY A 199 8.47 -6.44 14.64
C GLY A 199 8.25 -5.03 14.12
N LEU A 200 7.28 -4.37 14.73
CA LEU A 200 6.88 -2.99 14.43
C LEU A 200 6.78 -2.22 15.74
N SER A 201 7.52 -1.11 15.86
CA SER A 201 7.48 -0.23 17.02
C SER A 201 6.92 1.15 16.65
N SER A 202 6.09 1.73 17.52
CA SER A 202 5.58 3.09 17.39
C SER A 202 6.23 4.02 18.41
N TYR A 203 6.67 5.20 17.96
CA TYR A 203 7.15 6.27 18.83
C TYR A 203 6.36 7.54 18.54
N ALA A 204 5.98 8.27 19.58
CA ALA A 204 5.56 9.65 19.44
C ALA A 204 6.77 10.56 19.42
N ILE A 205 6.65 11.67 18.70
CA ILE A 205 7.60 12.78 18.80
C ILE A 205 6.98 13.83 19.71
N GLU A 206 7.43 13.84 20.96
CA GLU A 206 6.99 14.80 21.96
C GLU A 206 7.82 16.09 21.87
N ASP A 207 7.16 17.23 22.06
CA ASP A 207 7.73 18.57 21.99
C ASP A 207 8.53 18.90 20.70
N GLY A 208 8.40 18.07 19.66
CA GLY A 208 9.15 18.17 18.42
C GLY A 208 10.62 17.74 18.52
N GLU A 209 11.04 17.12 19.63
CA GLU A 209 12.46 16.84 19.90
C GLU A 209 12.74 15.48 20.53
N THR A 210 11.76 14.85 21.19
CA THR A 210 12.00 13.63 21.98
C THR A 210 11.22 12.44 21.45
N LEU A 211 11.87 11.27 21.44
CA LEU A 211 11.28 10.00 21.04
C LEU A 211 10.68 9.29 22.26
N ASP A 212 9.36 9.15 22.29
CA ASP A 212 8.65 8.39 23.32
C ASP A 212 8.07 7.10 22.74
N LEU A 213 8.57 5.94 23.18
CA LEU A 213 8.05 4.64 22.77
C LEU A 213 6.61 4.47 23.27
N ARG A 214 5.69 4.19 22.35
CA ARG A 214 4.27 3.99 22.67
C ARG A 214 3.90 2.52 22.71
N ASP A 215 4.31 1.78 21.69
CA ASP A 215 3.96 0.36 21.58
C ASP A 215 4.93 -0.39 20.67
N THR A 216 4.90 -1.72 20.79
CA THR A 216 5.66 -2.63 19.93
C THR A 216 4.85 -3.90 19.70
N LEU A 217 4.60 -4.21 18.43
CA LEU A 217 4.06 -5.49 17.98
C LEU A 217 5.20 -6.40 17.54
N GLY A 218 5.11 -7.68 17.90
CA GLY A 218 5.95 -8.73 17.35
C GLY A 218 5.24 -10.09 17.35
N PRO A 219 5.96 -11.21 17.14
CA PRO A 219 5.35 -12.53 16.96
C PRO A 219 4.50 -13.01 18.14
N LYS A 220 4.84 -12.56 19.36
CA LYS A 220 4.08 -12.87 20.59
C LYS A 220 2.70 -12.19 20.63
N ASP A 221 2.52 -11.13 19.85
CA ASP A 221 1.33 -10.27 19.82
C ASP A 221 0.44 -10.60 18.60
N GLY A 222 0.80 -11.61 17.80
CA GLY A 222 0.03 -12.07 16.64
C GLY A 222 0.63 -11.69 15.29
N LEU A 223 1.69 -10.88 15.25
CA LEU A 223 2.38 -10.50 14.01
C LEU A 223 3.23 -11.67 13.49
N TRP A 224 2.60 -12.65 12.85
CA TRP A 224 3.21 -13.90 12.38
C TRP A 224 3.82 -13.77 10.98
N ILE A 225 4.85 -12.94 10.88
CA ILE A 225 5.62 -12.69 9.66
C ILE A 225 7.08 -13.14 9.85
N ASP A 226 7.82 -13.26 8.74
CA ASP A 226 9.27 -13.51 8.71
C ASP A 226 9.95 -12.35 7.96
N GLY A 227 10.28 -11.30 8.71
CA GLY A 227 10.92 -10.08 8.22
C GLY A 227 9.97 -9.07 7.57
N LEU A 228 9.75 -7.92 8.23
CA LEU A 228 8.99 -6.81 7.66
C LEU A 228 9.90 -5.94 6.78
N ASN A 229 9.81 -6.04 5.45
CA ASN A 229 10.76 -5.41 4.53
C ASN A 229 10.52 -3.93 4.29
N ASP A 230 9.26 -3.54 4.14
CA ASP A 230 8.85 -2.18 3.78
C ASP A 230 7.50 -1.86 4.42
N ILE A 231 7.28 -0.60 4.82
CA ILE A 231 6.04 -0.14 5.43
C ILE A 231 5.60 1.21 4.87
N ALA A 232 4.29 1.43 4.82
CA ALA A 232 3.75 2.75 4.53
C ALA A 232 2.56 3.07 5.43
N ALA A 233 2.28 4.37 5.59
CA ALA A 233 1.14 4.86 6.34
C ALA A 233 0.04 5.30 5.38
N VAL A 234 -1.18 4.79 5.58
CA VAL A 234 -2.33 5.09 4.73
C VAL A 234 -3.53 5.46 5.60
N THR A 235 -4.34 6.39 5.08
CA THR A 235 -5.59 6.81 5.72
C THR A 235 -6.75 6.07 5.07
N ALA A 236 -7.60 5.45 5.89
CA ALA A 236 -8.87 4.88 5.47
C ALA A 236 -9.96 5.30 6.46
N GLY A 237 -10.99 5.96 5.97
CA GLY A 237 -11.96 6.69 6.77
C GLY A 237 -11.29 7.71 7.68
N GLU A 238 -11.63 7.67 8.96
CA GLU A 238 -11.03 8.52 9.99
C GLU A 238 -9.78 7.90 10.67
N ALA A 239 -9.42 6.68 10.28
CA ALA A 239 -8.36 5.90 10.91
C ALA A 239 -7.05 5.93 10.10
N GLN A 240 -5.96 5.67 10.81
CA GLN A 240 -4.61 5.62 10.27
C GLN A 240 -4.08 4.19 10.41
N TYR A 241 -3.56 3.67 9.31
CA TYR A 241 -3.03 2.32 9.22
C TYR A 241 -1.59 2.35 8.77
N ILE A 242 -0.80 1.45 9.33
CA ILE A 242 0.52 1.08 8.83
C ILE A 242 0.33 -0.23 8.10
N VAL A 243 0.61 -0.22 6.81
CA VAL A 243 0.63 -1.43 5.99
C VAL A 243 2.07 -1.85 5.75
N GLY A 244 2.33 -3.14 5.65
CA GLY A 244 3.69 -3.63 5.51
C GLY A 244 3.78 -4.95 4.78
N VAL A 245 4.84 -5.11 3.99
CA VAL A 245 5.13 -6.34 3.23
C VAL A 245 6.28 -7.10 3.85
N SER A 246 6.14 -8.42 3.83
CA SER A 246 7.21 -9.35 4.16
C SER A 246 7.43 -10.29 2.99
N GLY A 247 8.61 -10.20 2.38
CA GLY A 247 8.99 -11.00 1.23
C GLY A 247 9.21 -12.47 1.60
N GLN A 248 9.78 -12.75 2.79
CA GLN A 248 10.07 -14.14 3.16
C GLN A 248 8.82 -14.92 3.55
N SER A 249 7.87 -14.29 4.26
CA SER A 249 6.57 -14.94 4.55
C SER A 249 5.55 -14.77 3.42
N GLY A 250 5.79 -13.87 2.45
CA GLY A 250 4.85 -13.57 1.38
C GLY A 250 3.56 -13.00 1.94
N THR A 251 3.65 -11.99 2.82
CA THR A 251 2.47 -11.45 3.52
C THR A 251 2.35 -9.95 3.37
N LEU A 252 1.12 -9.46 3.29
CA LEU A 252 0.74 -8.06 3.44
C LEU A 252 -0.01 -7.90 4.77
N THR A 253 0.47 -7.03 5.64
CA THR A 253 -0.07 -6.82 6.99
C THR A 253 -0.71 -5.43 7.08
N SER A 254 -1.84 -5.33 7.77
CA SER A 254 -2.48 -4.06 8.16
C SER A 254 -2.49 -3.91 9.68
N VAL A 255 -1.95 -2.78 10.16
CA VAL A 255 -1.89 -2.43 11.59
C VAL A 255 -2.49 -1.07 11.80
N ARG A 256 -3.57 -0.98 12.58
CA ARG A 256 -4.14 0.32 12.97
C ARG A 256 -3.33 0.95 14.10
N ILE A 257 -3.13 2.26 14.01
CA ILE A 257 -2.57 3.06 15.10
C ILE A 257 -3.64 4.02 15.65
N ASN A 258 -3.74 4.11 16.98
CA ASN A 258 -4.68 5.02 17.62
C ASN A 258 -4.01 6.35 18.06
N PRO A 259 -4.78 7.36 18.53
CA PRO A 259 -4.22 8.66 18.92
C PRO A 259 -3.24 8.65 20.10
N VAL A 260 -3.08 7.54 20.83
CA VAL A 260 -2.05 7.39 21.88
C VAL A 260 -0.83 6.59 21.40
N GLY A 261 -0.82 6.18 20.13
CA GLY A 261 0.26 5.41 19.51
C GLY A 261 0.20 3.91 19.75
N ALA A 262 -0.88 3.38 20.33
CA ALA A 262 -1.06 1.94 20.49
C ALA A 262 -1.35 1.30 19.13
N LEU A 263 -0.78 0.12 18.92
CA LEU A 263 -0.84 -0.62 17.66
C LEU A 263 -1.82 -1.79 17.79
N PHE A 264 -2.65 -1.98 16.76
CA PHE A 264 -3.63 -3.05 16.69
C PHE A 264 -3.44 -3.77 15.36
N LEU A 265 -3.00 -5.03 15.40
CA LEU A 265 -2.98 -5.87 14.22
C LEU A 265 -4.42 -6.12 13.78
N GLU A 266 -4.78 -5.67 12.57
CA GLU A 266 -6.14 -5.83 12.04
C GLU A 266 -6.21 -6.98 11.04
N ASP A 267 -5.19 -7.14 10.18
CA ASP A 267 -5.20 -8.18 9.16
C ASP A 267 -3.80 -8.62 8.70
N ILE A 268 -3.71 -9.87 8.22
CA ILE A 268 -2.54 -10.43 7.52
C ILE A 268 -3.05 -11.24 6.32
N GLU A 269 -2.79 -10.72 5.13
CA GLU A 269 -3.07 -11.42 3.88
C GLU A 269 -1.83 -12.19 3.42
N TYR A 270 -2.04 -13.42 2.95
CA TYR A 270 -0.98 -14.28 2.44
C TYR A 270 -1.01 -14.28 0.91
N ASP A 271 0.18 -14.29 0.32
CA ASP A 271 0.27 -14.47 -1.10
C ASP A 271 -0.28 -15.85 -1.52
N ASP A 272 -1.15 -15.82 -2.52
CA ASP A 272 -1.58 -16.99 -3.26
C ASP A 272 -1.39 -16.77 -4.77
N ARG A 273 -1.88 -17.73 -5.57
CA ARG A 273 -1.72 -17.66 -7.03
C ARG A 273 -2.53 -16.54 -7.69
N ASN A 274 -3.52 -16.00 -6.98
CA ASN A 274 -4.39 -14.93 -7.45
C ASN A 274 -3.79 -13.57 -7.07
N THR A 275 -3.26 -13.42 -5.85
CA THR A 275 -2.74 -12.16 -5.32
C THR A 275 -1.33 -11.82 -5.77
N ARG A 276 -0.48 -12.76 -6.21
CA ARG A 276 0.76 -12.48 -6.96
C ARG A 276 1.71 -11.40 -6.40
N PHE A 277 1.96 -11.41 -5.10
CA PHE A 277 2.93 -10.55 -4.41
C PHE A 277 4.00 -11.36 -3.68
N ALA A 278 4.26 -12.61 -4.10
CA ALA A 278 5.27 -13.48 -3.50
C ALA A 278 6.67 -12.82 -3.53
N GLY A 279 7.32 -12.71 -2.37
CA GLY A 279 8.65 -12.08 -2.30
C GLY A 279 8.61 -10.56 -2.48
N ALA A 280 7.46 -9.91 -2.27
CA ALA A 280 7.35 -8.46 -2.27
C ALA A 280 8.33 -7.83 -1.25
N VAL A 281 9.08 -6.85 -1.73
CA VAL A 281 10.05 -6.08 -0.93
C VAL A 281 9.75 -4.59 -0.92
N SER A 282 8.71 -4.16 -1.64
CA SER A 282 8.29 -2.78 -1.79
C SER A 282 6.77 -2.72 -1.91
N LEU A 283 6.18 -1.68 -1.32
CA LEU A 283 4.80 -1.29 -1.52
C LEU A 283 4.73 0.22 -1.67
N ASP A 284 3.62 0.71 -2.21
CA ASP A 284 3.27 2.13 -2.10
C ASP A 284 1.77 2.29 -1.87
N VAL A 285 1.37 3.42 -1.30
CA VAL A 285 0.00 3.67 -0.85
C VAL A 285 -0.53 4.99 -1.38
N PHE A 286 -1.85 5.06 -1.52
CA PHE A 286 -2.53 6.32 -1.77
C PHE A 286 -3.88 6.33 -1.07
N SER A 287 -4.34 7.53 -0.70
CA SER A 287 -5.70 7.74 -0.20
C SER A 287 -6.46 8.66 -1.15
N ILE A 288 -7.70 8.30 -1.46
CA ILE A 288 -8.61 9.12 -2.27
C ILE A 288 -10.04 8.93 -1.77
N ALA A 289 -10.80 10.03 -1.64
CA ALA A 289 -12.19 10.00 -1.16
C ALA A 289 -12.38 9.18 0.14
N ASP A 290 -11.50 9.40 1.13
CA ASP A 290 -11.46 8.68 2.41
C ASP A 290 -11.21 7.16 2.31
N ARG A 291 -10.82 6.65 1.14
CA ARG A 291 -10.42 5.25 0.94
C ARG A 291 -8.90 5.15 0.89
N GLY A 292 -8.34 4.13 1.52
CA GLY A 292 -6.91 3.88 1.55
C GLY A 292 -6.55 2.66 0.71
N PHE A 293 -5.57 2.77 -0.18
CA PHE A 293 -5.18 1.69 -1.08
C PHE A 293 -3.70 1.36 -0.94
N VAL A 294 -3.37 0.10 -1.22
CA VAL A 294 -2.01 -0.43 -1.21
C VAL A 294 -1.74 -1.07 -2.56
N VAL A 295 -0.60 -0.74 -3.15
CA VAL A 295 -0.09 -1.39 -4.36
C VAL A 295 1.19 -2.13 -3.97
N THR A 296 1.23 -3.43 -4.26
CA THR A 296 2.39 -4.28 -3.98
C THR A 296 2.61 -5.29 -5.10
N GLY A 297 3.84 -5.78 -5.22
CA GLY A 297 4.23 -6.75 -6.23
C GLY A 297 5.58 -7.38 -5.90
N GLY A 298 5.80 -8.59 -6.41
CA GLY A 298 6.92 -9.41 -5.98
C GLY A 298 7.69 -10.11 -7.10
N THR A 299 8.39 -11.16 -6.70
CA THR A 299 9.26 -12.01 -7.54
C THR A 299 8.51 -13.04 -8.39
N ASP A 300 7.21 -13.23 -8.15
CA ASP A 300 6.36 -14.08 -8.99
C ASP A 300 5.70 -13.30 -10.15
N GLY A 301 6.14 -12.05 -10.35
CA GLY A 301 5.90 -11.27 -11.55
C GLY A 301 4.48 -10.71 -11.66
N GLY A 302 3.78 -10.52 -10.55
CA GLY A 302 2.50 -9.83 -10.51
C GLY A 302 2.53 -8.52 -9.74
N LEU A 303 1.49 -7.73 -9.97
CA LEU A 303 1.17 -6.51 -9.25
C LEU A 303 -0.25 -6.62 -8.74
N SER A 304 -0.48 -6.17 -7.52
CA SER A 304 -1.75 -6.25 -6.84
C SER A 304 -2.15 -4.97 -6.18
N LEU A 305 -3.44 -4.70 -6.26
CA LEU A 305 -4.10 -3.58 -5.62
C LEU A 305 -5.01 -4.10 -4.52
N PHE A 306 -4.75 -3.62 -3.32
CA PHE A 306 -5.60 -3.83 -2.15
C PHE A 306 -6.20 -2.51 -1.70
N GLU A 307 -7.35 -2.59 -1.03
CA GLU A 307 -7.90 -1.51 -0.23
C GLU A 307 -7.82 -1.87 1.23
N VAL A 308 -7.46 -0.90 2.07
CA VAL A 308 -7.60 -0.99 3.52
C VAL A 308 -9.01 -0.51 3.84
N LEU A 309 -9.87 -1.44 4.26
CA LEU A 309 -11.24 -1.14 4.65
C LEU A 309 -11.27 -0.33 5.96
N PRO A 310 -12.40 0.32 6.32
CA PRO A 310 -12.49 1.16 7.52
C PRO A 310 -12.23 0.46 8.87
N ASP A 311 -12.23 -0.88 8.93
CA ASP A 311 -11.72 -1.63 10.10
C ASP A 311 -10.25 -2.00 10.02
N GLY A 312 -9.64 -1.92 8.86
CA GLY A 312 -8.28 -2.34 8.60
C GLY A 312 -8.15 -3.67 7.89
N GLN A 313 -9.26 -4.34 7.55
CA GLN A 313 -9.20 -5.53 6.70
C GLN A 313 -8.65 -5.18 5.32
N LEU A 314 -7.86 -6.09 4.76
CA LEU A 314 -7.26 -5.94 3.44
C LEU A 314 -8.19 -6.57 2.40
N TRP A 315 -8.76 -5.74 1.54
CA TRP A 315 -9.60 -6.20 0.44
C TRP A 315 -8.82 -6.24 -0.86
N HIS A 316 -8.73 -7.42 -1.49
CA HIS A 316 -8.11 -7.57 -2.80
C HIS A 316 -9.05 -7.06 -3.90
N HIS A 317 -8.61 -6.06 -4.67
CA HIS A 317 -9.39 -5.56 -5.81
C HIS A 317 -9.03 -6.28 -7.11
N GLN A 318 -7.73 -6.38 -7.38
CA GLN A 318 -7.26 -6.92 -8.65
C GLN A 318 -5.77 -7.24 -8.60
N SER A 319 -5.39 -8.23 -9.40
CA SER A 319 -4.01 -8.55 -9.72
C SER A 319 -3.80 -8.60 -11.22
N ILE A 320 -2.66 -8.09 -11.67
CA ILE A 320 -2.20 -8.19 -13.05
C ILE A 320 -0.85 -8.90 -13.08
N GLY A 321 -0.77 -9.97 -13.87
CA GLY A 321 0.51 -10.62 -14.16
C GLY A 321 1.26 -9.88 -15.28
N GLN A 322 2.59 -9.92 -15.23
CA GLN A 322 3.43 -9.46 -16.33
C GLN A 322 3.09 -10.18 -17.63
N SER A 323 3.02 -9.42 -18.72
CA SER A 323 2.80 -9.93 -20.08
C SER A 323 4.05 -9.72 -20.94
N ALA A 324 4.02 -10.22 -22.17
CA ALA A 324 5.11 -9.96 -23.13
C ALA A 324 5.31 -8.45 -23.42
N ASP A 325 4.32 -7.60 -23.14
CA ASP A 325 4.40 -6.16 -23.35
C ASP A 325 5.14 -5.41 -22.22
N TRP A 326 5.24 -6.02 -21.03
CA TRP A 326 5.80 -5.35 -19.84
C TRP A 326 6.53 -6.30 -18.88
N ASP A 327 7.31 -7.22 -19.43
CA ASP A 327 8.17 -8.10 -18.63
C ASP A 327 9.40 -7.35 -18.11
N ILE A 328 9.35 -6.91 -16.85
CA ILE A 328 10.40 -6.18 -16.14
C ILE A 328 11.18 -7.08 -15.16
N GLY A 329 10.86 -8.37 -15.07
CA GLY A 329 11.46 -9.29 -14.11
C GLY A 329 10.85 -9.10 -12.71
N ASP A 330 11.64 -9.35 -11.67
CA ASP A 330 11.20 -9.13 -10.28
C ASP A 330 10.90 -7.64 -10.06
N ILE A 331 9.82 -7.32 -9.35
CA ILE A 331 9.54 -5.94 -8.96
C ILE A 331 10.49 -5.57 -7.81
N LEU A 332 11.31 -4.54 -8.05
CA LEU A 332 12.32 -4.06 -7.10
C LEU A 332 11.83 -2.84 -6.32
N ASP A 333 11.05 -1.97 -6.95
CA ASP A 333 10.40 -0.86 -6.27
C ASP A 333 9.14 -0.40 -6.99
N ILE A 334 8.23 0.21 -6.23
CA ILE A 334 6.93 0.69 -6.68
C ILE A 334 6.80 2.15 -6.26
N SER A 335 6.25 2.98 -7.15
CA SER A 335 5.78 4.30 -6.75
C SER A 335 4.44 4.60 -7.41
N VAL A 336 3.53 5.18 -6.63
CA VAL A 336 2.21 5.60 -7.09
C VAL A 336 2.06 7.11 -7.07
N ALA A 337 1.29 7.63 -8.03
CA ALA A 337 0.90 9.04 -8.06
C ALA A 337 -0.52 9.18 -8.61
N VAL A 338 -1.34 10.00 -7.98
CA VAL A 338 -2.69 10.32 -8.48
C VAL A 338 -2.63 11.65 -9.22
N THR A 339 -3.00 11.65 -10.50
CA THR A 339 -3.09 12.86 -11.32
C THR A 339 -4.51 12.98 -11.89
N GLY A 340 -5.26 13.99 -11.43
CA GLY A 340 -6.68 14.09 -11.76
C GLY A 340 -7.47 12.92 -11.18
N ASP A 341 -8.10 12.15 -12.04
CA ASP A 341 -8.88 10.95 -11.74
C ASP A 341 -8.14 9.66 -12.14
N THR A 342 -6.83 9.70 -12.33
CA THR A 342 -6.04 8.54 -12.75
C THR A 342 -4.95 8.23 -11.73
N LEU A 343 -4.92 6.98 -11.27
CA LEU A 343 -3.79 6.41 -10.55
C LEU A 343 -2.71 6.01 -11.57
N HIS A 344 -1.50 6.46 -11.33
CA HIS A 344 -0.30 6.03 -12.03
C HIS A 344 0.51 5.13 -11.12
N ILE A 345 0.86 3.95 -11.62
CA ILE A 345 1.71 3.00 -10.93
C ILE A 345 2.98 2.85 -11.76
N VAL A 346 4.12 3.17 -11.16
CA VAL A 346 5.44 3.03 -11.79
C VAL A 346 6.21 1.95 -11.06
N LEU A 347 6.79 1.04 -11.84
CA LEU A 347 7.47 -0.14 -11.34
C LEU A 347 8.89 -0.14 -11.86
N ALA A 348 9.86 -0.40 -10.99
CA ALA A 348 11.23 -0.69 -11.36
C ALA A 348 11.47 -2.20 -11.27
N GLY A 349 12.05 -2.79 -12.31
CA GLY A 349 12.23 -4.24 -12.39
C GLY A 349 13.67 -4.71 -12.37
N SER A 350 13.86 -6.02 -12.15
CA SER A 350 15.18 -6.65 -12.13
C SER A 350 15.84 -6.80 -13.52
N HIS A 351 15.06 -6.64 -14.59
CA HIS A 351 15.60 -6.44 -15.93
C HIS A 351 16.28 -5.07 -16.06
N ALA A 352 17.51 -5.06 -16.56
CA ALA A 352 18.31 -3.84 -16.66
C ALA A 352 17.59 -2.73 -17.45
N GLY A 353 17.44 -1.59 -16.78
CA GLY A 353 16.84 -0.36 -17.29
C GLY A 353 15.31 -0.36 -17.30
N ALA A 354 14.66 -1.44 -16.88
CA ALA A 354 13.23 -1.65 -17.05
C ALA A 354 12.41 -0.85 -16.02
N ILE A 355 11.61 0.08 -16.53
CA ILE A 355 10.59 0.79 -15.78
C ILE A 355 9.25 0.62 -16.51
N ALA A 356 8.26 0.03 -15.85
CA ALA A 356 6.91 -0.07 -16.39
C ALA A 356 6.00 1.01 -15.80
N GLN A 357 5.06 1.49 -16.60
CA GLN A 357 3.95 2.34 -16.17
C GLN A 357 2.64 1.61 -16.41
N LEU A 358 1.84 1.48 -15.36
CA LEU A 358 0.45 1.08 -15.42
C LEU A 358 -0.43 2.24 -14.98
N VAL A 359 -1.68 2.22 -15.42
CA VAL A 359 -2.68 3.21 -15.04
C VAL A 359 -4.01 2.58 -14.69
N LEU A 360 -4.72 3.23 -13.78
CA LEU A 360 -6.05 2.85 -13.35
C LEU A 360 -6.92 4.12 -13.25
N PRO A 361 -7.99 4.21 -14.06
CA PRO A 361 -9.00 5.24 -13.86
C PRO A 361 -9.68 5.08 -12.50
N LEU A 362 -9.89 6.20 -11.82
CA LEU A 362 -10.57 6.32 -10.54
C LEU A 362 -11.89 7.09 -10.68
N SER A 363 -12.30 7.43 -11.90
CA SER A 363 -13.51 8.24 -12.16
C SER A 363 -14.81 7.53 -11.75
N ASN A 364 -14.79 6.20 -11.75
CA ASN A 364 -15.91 5.36 -11.32
C ASN A 364 -15.80 4.96 -9.84
N LEU A 365 -14.80 5.46 -9.09
CA LEU A 365 -14.63 5.06 -7.70
C LEU A 365 -15.75 5.65 -6.82
N GLY A 366 -16.58 4.78 -6.24
CA GLY A 366 -17.64 5.13 -5.30
C GLY A 366 -17.15 5.26 -3.86
N MET A 367 -18.11 5.36 -2.94
CA MET A 367 -17.91 5.42 -1.50
C MET A 367 -17.53 4.06 -0.91
N SER A 368 -16.85 4.08 0.23
CA SER A 368 -16.64 2.90 1.08
C SER A 368 -17.40 3.12 2.39
N MET A 369 -18.43 2.31 2.62
CA MET A 369 -19.36 2.45 3.74
C MET A 369 -19.43 1.17 4.54
N ARG A 370 -19.57 1.33 5.85
CA ARG A 370 -19.73 0.21 6.77
C ARG A 370 -20.85 0.50 7.77
N GLY A 371 -21.72 -0.48 7.97
CA GLY A 371 -22.69 -0.53 9.06
C GLY A 371 -22.03 -0.87 10.39
N GLY A 372 -22.74 -0.56 11.46
CA GLY A 372 -22.28 -0.77 12.82
C GLY A 372 -22.65 -2.15 13.34
N PRO A 373 -22.79 -2.27 14.67
CA PRO A 373 -23.51 -3.37 15.27
C PRO A 373 -25.02 -3.12 15.22
N GLY A 374 -25.79 -4.16 14.85
CA GLY A 374 -27.23 -4.17 14.70
C GLY A 374 -27.69 -4.11 13.23
N ASP A 375 -29.00 -4.25 13.02
CA ASP A 375 -29.60 -4.25 11.69
C ASP A 375 -29.47 -2.85 11.02
N ASP A 376 -28.69 -2.75 9.95
CA ASP A 376 -28.41 -1.54 9.20
C ASP A 376 -29.06 -1.52 7.80
N THR A 377 -29.15 -0.34 7.22
CA THR A 377 -29.54 -0.18 5.81
C THR A 377 -28.59 0.78 5.12
N LEU A 378 -27.82 0.26 4.17
CA LEU A 378 -26.84 1.02 3.39
C LEU A 378 -27.32 1.14 1.94
N THR A 379 -27.05 2.28 1.33
CA THR A 379 -27.34 2.53 -0.09
C THR A 379 -26.16 3.23 -0.72
N GLY A 380 -25.60 2.61 -1.74
CA GLY A 380 -24.53 3.14 -2.57
C GLY A 380 -25.01 4.28 -3.47
N THR A 381 -24.24 4.53 -4.51
CA THR A 381 -24.32 5.68 -5.41
C THR A 381 -24.58 5.22 -6.84
N SER A 382 -24.06 5.94 -7.82
CA SER A 382 -24.10 5.51 -9.22
C SER A 382 -22.70 5.15 -9.73
N LEU A 383 -21.79 4.83 -8.80
CA LEU A 383 -20.36 4.59 -8.98
C LEU A 383 -20.03 3.27 -8.28
N ASP A 384 -18.80 2.79 -8.39
CA ASP A 384 -18.35 1.51 -7.84
C ASP A 384 -18.15 1.61 -6.32
N ASP A 385 -19.18 1.29 -5.55
CA ASP A 385 -19.22 1.39 -4.09
C ASP A 385 -18.73 0.11 -3.40
N MET A 386 -18.26 0.27 -2.17
CA MET A 386 -17.93 -0.81 -1.23
C MET A 386 -18.86 -0.71 -0.04
N LEU A 387 -19.78 -1.66 0.13
CA LEU A 387 -20.78 -1.66 1.21
C LEU A 387 -20.53 -2.85 2.14
N ILE A 388 -20.33 -2.59 3.41
CA ILE A 388 -20.10 -3.62 4.45
C ILE A 388 -21.24 -3.54 5.45
N GLY A 389 -22.08 -4.58 5.55
CA GLY A 389 -23.19 -4.61 6.52
C GLY A 389 -22.69 -4.57 7.95
N GLY A 390 -21.91 -5.57 8.35
CA GLY A 390 -21.31 -5.62 9.69
C GLY A 390 -21.90 -6.75 10.52
N ASP A 391 -22.35 -6.44 11.74
CA ASP A 391 -23.02 -7.44 12.58
C ASP A 391 -24.51 -7.08 12.63
N GLY A 392 -25.43 -7.97 12.27
CA GLY A 392 -26.87 -7.65 12.28
C GLY A 392 -27.57 -8.20 11.06
N ASN A 393 -28.89 -8.05 10.96
CA ASN A 393 -29.61 -8.38 9.73
C ASN A 393 -29.64 -7.13 8.83
N ASP A 394 -28.70 -7.04 7.92
CA ASP A 394 -28.44 -5.84 7.14
C ASP A 394 -29.17 -5.83 5.80
N VAL A 395 -29.44 -4.63 5.29
CA VAL A 395 -29.98 -4.41 3.95
C VAL A 395 -29.03 -3.53 3.16
N LEU A 396 -28.43 -4.07 2.10
CA LEU A 396 -27.44 -3.38 1.28
C LEU A 396 -27.99 -3.17 -0.14
N PHE A 397 -27.96 -1.93 -0.62
CA PHE A 397 -28.33 -1.57 -1.99
C PHE A 397 -27.15 -0.93 -2.71
N GLY A 398 -26.54 -1.61 -3.69
CA GLY A 398 -25.44 -1.08 -4.51
C GLY A 398 -25.90 0.11 -5.36
N SER A 399 -26.93 -0.13 -6.18
CA SER A 399 -27.61 0.81 -7.10
C SER A 399 -27.07 0.75 -8.54
N ASP A 400 -26.34 1.74 -9.05
CA ASP A 400 -25.68 1.62 -10.35
C ASP A 400 -24.16 1.63 -10.11
N GLY A 401 -23.38 0.89 -10.89
CA GLY A 401 -21.92 0.79 -10.69
C GLY A 401 -21.50 -0.66 -10.53
N GLU A 402 -20.19 -0.94 -10.55
CA GLU A 402 -19.68 -2.27 -10.18
C GLU A 402 -19.42 -2.29 -8.67
N ASP A 403 -20.43 -2.72 -7.91
CA ASP A 403 -20.43 -2.63 -6.45
C ASP A 403 -19.89 -3.91 -5.78
N THR A 404 -19.20 -3.74 -4.66
CA THR A 404 -18.84 -4.85 -3.77
C THR A 404 -19.69 -4.76 -2.50
N LEU A 405 -20.53 -5.76 -2.27
CA LEU A 405 -21.43 -5.86 -1.12
C LEU A 405 -20.97 -7.00 -0.20
N ILE A 406 -20.40 -6.65 0.94
CA ILE A 406 -19.98 -7.56 1.99
C ILE A 406 -21.09 -7.64 3.03
N ALA A 407 -21.74 -8.80 3.13
CA ALA A 407 -22.89 -9.03 4.01
C ALA A 407 -22.51 -8.76 5.47
N GLY A 408 -21.61 -9.58 6.02
CA GLY A 408 -21.24 -9.52 7.43
C GLY A 408 -21.68 -10.77 8.16
N THR A 409 -22.23 -10.61 9.36
CA THR A 409 -22.87 -11.69 10.12
C THR A 409 -24.32 -11.34 10.40
N GLY A 410 -25.21 -12.31 10.34
CA GLY A 410 -26.65 -12.14 10.46
C GLY A 410 -27.39 -12.60 9.21
N GLN A 411 -28.68 -12.28 9.11
CA GLN A 411 -29.50 -12.62 7.95
C GLN A 411 -29.60 -11.40 7.04
N ASP A 412 -28.73 -11.34 6.04
CA ASP A 412 -28.57 -10.15 5.23
C ASP A 412 -29.36 -10.21 3.92
N SER A 413 -29.78 -9.05 3.42
CA SER A 413 -30.46 -8.88 2.14
C SER A 413 -29.69 -7.90 1.27
N LEU A 414 -29.09 -8.41 0.20
CA LEU A 414 -28.23 -7.65 -0.71
C LEU A 414 -28.90 -7.48 -2.08
N THR A 415 -28.90 -6.25 -2.57
CA THR A 415 -29.33 -5.87 -3.93
C THR A 415 -28.15 -5.19 -4.61
N GLY A 416 -27.61 -5.78 -5.68
CA GLY A 416 -26.49 -5.21 -6.43
C GLY A 416 -26.96 -4.02 -7.26
N GLY A 417 -27.95 -4.26 -8.10
CA GLY A 417 -28.52 -3.27 -9.01
C GLY A 417 -27.96 -3.42 -10.42
N ALA A 418 -27.49 -2.33 -11.02
CA ALA A 418 -27.00 -2.30 -12.40
C ALA A 418 -25.49 -2.21 -12.44
N GLY A 419 -24.85 -3.27 -12.92
CA GLY A 419 -23.41 -3.35 -13.06
C GLY A 419 -22.97 -4.79 -12.98
N ALA A 420 -21.68 -5.03 -12.80
CA ALA A 420 -21.14 -6.35 -12.48
C ALA A 420 -20.77 -6.36 -11.00
N ASP A 421 -21.69 -6.83 -10.17
CA ASP A 421 -21.58 -6.70 -8.71
C ASP A 421 -20.92 -7.94 -8.09
N VAL A 422 -20.27 -7.75 -6.94
CA VAL A 422 -19.66 -8.83 -6.16
C VAL A 422 -20.33 -8.92 -4.80
N PHE A 423 -20.97 -10.05 -4.52
CA PHE A 423 -21.62 -10.35 -3.24
C PHE A 423 -20.73 -11.25 -2.40
N VAL A 424 -20.31 -10.80 -1.22
CA VAL A 424 -19.29 -11.45 -0.40
C VAL A 424 -19.90 -11.93 0.90
N PHE A 425 -19.75 -13.23 1.18
CA PHE A 425 -20.33 -13.87 2.36
C PHE A 425 -19.28 -14.53 3.24
N ARG A 426 -19.53 -14.52 4.56
CA ARG A 426 -18.73 -15.21 5.57
C ARG A 426 -19.59 -16.27 6.25
N ALA A 427 -18.96 -17.34 6.73
CA ALA A 427 -19.71 -18.39 7.41
C ALA A 427 -20.10 -17.98 8.84
N ASP A 428 -21.39 -18.01 9.13
CA ASP A 428 -21.95 -17.77 10.46
C ASP A 428 -23.21 -18.62 10.78
N GLY A 429 -23.64 -19.46 9.83
CA GLY A 429 -24.81 -20.32 9.92
C GLY A 429 -26.15 -19.59 9.83
N GLN A 430 -26.17 -18.32 9.42
CA GLN A 430 -27.39 -17.57 9.11
C GLN A 430 -27.67 -17.58 7.61
N PRO A 431 -28.96 -17.59 7.21
CA PRO A 431 -29.31 -17.52 5.81
C PRO A 431 -29.32 -16.09 5.25
N ASP A 432 -28.56 -15.87 4.18
CA ASP A 432 -28.53 -14.62 3.43
C ASP A 432 -29.38 -14.67 2.17
N THR A 433 -29.64 -13.49 1.60
CA THR A 433 -30.42 -13.32 0.37
C THR A 433 -29.79 -12.32 -0.59
N ILE A 434 -29.52 -12.74 -1.83
CA ILE A 434 -29.30 -11.82 -2.96
C ILE A 434 -30.65 -11.65 -3.68
N THR A 435 -31.04 -10.42 -3.95
CA THR A 435 -32.39 -10.11 -4.46
C THR A 435 -32.51 -10.01 -5.98
N ASP A 436 -31.39 -9.81 -6.69
CA ASP A 436 -31.39 -9.44 -8.11
C ASP A 436 -30.16 -9.95 -8.88
N PHE A 437 -29.65 -11.13 -8.54
CA PHE A 437 -28.46 -11.71 -9.16
C PHE A 437 -28.61 -11.90 -10.68
N GLN A 438 -27.59 -11.50 -11.43
CA GLN A 438 -27.47 -11.62 -12.88
C GLN A 438 -26.35 -12.60 -13.26
N PRO A 439 -26.67 -13.86 -13.61
CA PRO A 439 -25.66 -14.84 -14.02
C PRO A 439 -24.80 -14.38 -15.21
N GLY A 440 -23.49 -14.59 -15.13
CA GLY A 440 -22.51 -14.17 -16.13
C GLY A 440 -22.16 -12.68 -16.10
N ILE A 441 -22.76 -11.91 -15.18
CA ILE A 441 -22.47 -10.50 -14.95
C ILE A 441 -21.98 -10.33 -13.50
N ASP A 442 -22.82 -10.72 -12.55
CA ASP A 442 -22.53 -10.66 -11.11
C ASP A 442 -21.73 -11.87 -10.64
N ARG A 443 -21.10 -11.73 -9.47
CA ARG A 443 -20.28 -12.75 -8.83
C ARG A 443 -20.59 -12.90 -7.36
N ILE A 444 -20.41 -14.12 -6.86
CA ILE A 444 -20.58 -14.45 -5.45
C ILE A 444 -19.23 -14.94 -4.91
N ASP A 445 -18.70 -14.26 -3.91
CA ASP A 445 -17.50 -14.67 -3.19
C ASP A 445 -17.87 -15.46 -1.94
N LEU A 446 -17.49 -16.75 -1.95
CA LEU A 446 -17.69 -17.69 -0.85
C LEU A 446 -16.38 -18.06 -0.14
N GLY A 447 -15.27 -17.37 -0.40
CA GLY A 447 -13.99 -17.64 0.27
C GLY A 447 -14.11 -17.49 1.79
N GLY A 448 -14.98 -16.59 2.25
CA GLY A 448 -15.33 -16.42 3.66
C GLY A 448 -16.05 -17.62 4.30
N TRP A 449 -16.56 -18.58 3.52
CA TRP A 449 -17.10 -19.85 4.04
C TRP A 449 -16.00 -20.88 4.36
N GLY A 450 -14.76 -20.60 3.96
CA GLY A 450 -13.58 -21.40 4.28
C GLY A 450 -13.32 -22.52 3.27
N MET A 451 -13.58 -23.78 3.64
CA MET A 451 -13.10 -24.97 2.89
C MET A 451 -13.92 -25.28 1.62
N VAL A 452 -14.39 -24.25 0.92
CA VAL A 452 -15.11 -24.34 -0.35
C VAL A 452 -14.14 -23.97 -1.46
N TYR A 453 -13.63 -24.97 -2.19
CA TYR A 453 -12.59 -24.74 -3.21
C TYR A 453 -13.10 -24.83 -4.65
N ASP A 454 -14.30 -25.37 -4.83
CA ASP A 454 -14.95 -25.50 -6.13
C ASP A 454 -16.45 -25.75 -5.96
N LEU A 455 -17.19 -25.63 -7.07
CA LEU A 455 -18.64 -25.81 -7.14
C LEU A 455 -19.11 -27.19 -6.67
N SER A 456 -18.28 -28.24 -6.76
CA SER A 456 -18.67 -29.59 -6.36
C SER A 456 -18.78 -29.76 -4.85
N ALA A 457 -18.20 -28.84 -4.08
CA ALA A 457 -18.40 -28.78 -2.63
C ALA A 457 -19.81 -28.29 -2.25
N LEU A 458 -20.49 -27.57 -3.15
CA LEU A 458 -21.76 -26.89 -2.88
C LEU A 458 -22.97 -27.76 -3.24
N THR A 459 -24.06 -27.55 -2.49
CA THR A 459 -25.38 -28.07 -2.86
C THR A 459 -26.19 -26.97 -3.55
N LEU A 460 -26.24 -27.01 -4.88
CA LEU A 460 -27.02 -26.09 -5.70
C LEU A 460 -28.43 -26.65 -5.91
N THR A 461 -29.47 -25.88 -5.57
CA THR A 461 -30.87 -26.27 -5.78
C THR A 461 -31.60 -25.22 -6.58
N ARG A 462 -32.13 -25.62 -7.74
CA ARG A 462 -33.00 -24.79 -8.57
C ARG A 462 -34.29 -24.41 -7.81
N GLN A 463 -34.68 -23.15 -7.90
CA GLN A 463 -35.94 -22.63 -7.37
C GLN A 463 -36.76 -21.98 -8.49
N ASP A 464 -38.05 -21.73 -8.25
CA ASP A 464 -38.91 -21.07 -9.25
C ASP A 464 -38.56 -19.58 -9.45
N TRP A 465 -37.80 -18.99 -8.53
CA TRP A 465 -37.41 -17.57 -8.48
C TRP A 465 -35.89 -17.35 -8.64
N GLY A 466 -35.12 -18.41 -8.90
CA GLY A 466 -33.67 -18.38 -8.96
C GLY A 466 -33.07 -19.70 -8.47
N ALA A 467 -32.24 -19.66 -7.43
CA ALA A 467 -31.62 -20.84 -6.84
C ALA A 467 -31.28 -20.66 -5.35
N THR A 468 -30.87 -21.76 -4.71
CA THR A 468 -30.21 -21.72 -3.40
C THR A 468 -28.86 -22.41 -3.47
N ILE A 469 -27.89 -21.86 -2.76
CA ILE A 469 -26.58 -22.47 -2.51
C ILE A 469 -26.52 -22.85 -1.04
N ALA A 470 -26.14 -24.09 -0.75
CA ALA A 470 -25.95 -24.53 0.62
C ALA A 470 -24.61 -25.26 0.79
N TRP A 471 -23.98 -25.02 1.94
CA TRP A 471 -22.78 -25.74 2.37
C TRP A 471 -22.76 -25.85 3.89
N ARG A 472 -22.74 -27.08 4.42
CA ARG A 472 -22.88 -27.34 5.87
C ARG A 472 -24.15 -26.67 6.45
N ASP A 473 -23.98 -25.72 7.36
CA ASP A 473 -25.01 -24.91 7.99
C ASP A 473 -25.27 -23.57 7.30
N GLU A 474 -24.48 -23.23 6.28
CA GLU A 474 -24.67 -22.02 5.46
C GLU A 474 -25.74 -22.22 4.38
N LEU A 475 -26.55 -21.19 4.15
CA LEU A 475 -27.60 -21.16 3.13
C LEU A 475 -27.72 -19.78 2.50
N LEU A 476 -27.51 -19.69 1.19
CA LEU A 476 -27.71 -18.48 0.41
C LEU A 476 -28.93 -18.63 -0.50
N HIS A 477 -29.88 -17.70 -0.40
CA HIS A 477 -30.99 -17.56 -1.34
C HIS A 477 -30.60 -16.58 -2.45
N ILE A 478 -30.77 -16.99 -3.71
CA ILE A 478 -30.37 -16.20 -4.87
C ILE A 478 -31.58 -15.98 -5.77
N HIS A 479 -32.17 -14.80 -5.66
CA HIS A 479 -33.20 -14.35 -6.58
C HIS A 479 -32.55 -13.80 -7.83
N SER A 480 -33.01 -14.25 -8.99
CA SER A 480 -32.52 -13.73 -10.27
C SER A 480 -33.16 -12.38 -10.59
N ALA A 481 -32.41 -11.50 -11.24
CA ALA A 481 -32.91 -10.19 -11.68
C ALA A 481 -34.15 -10.29 -12.60
N ASP A 482 -34.23 -11.36 -13.40
CA ASP A 482 -35.33 -11.59 -14.34
C ASP A 482 -36.50 -12.40 -13.72
N GLY A 483 -36.35 -12.83 -12.46
CA GLY A 483 -37.32 -13.63 -11.72
C GLY A 483 -37.46 -15.07 -12.21
N ASN A 484 -36.59 -15.52 -13.12
CA ASN A 484 -36.61 -16.89 -13.64
C ASN A 484 -35.71 -17.83 -12.82
N PRO A 485 -35.98 -19.14 -12.84
CA PRO A 485 -35.09 -20.15 -12.28
C PRO A 485 -33.66 -20.07 -12.81
N ILE A 486 -32.66 -20.23 -11.93
CA ILE A 486 -31.27 -20.46 -12.32
C ILE A 486 -31.03 -21.97 -12.30
N GLU A 487 -30.64 -22.52 -13.45
CA GLU A 487 -30.42 -23.96 -13.59
C GLU A 487 -29.11 -24.37 -12.90
N THR A 488 -29.06 -25.56 -12.30
CA THR A 488 -27.89 -25.96 -11.49
C THR A 488 -26.63 -26.21 -12.33
N ASP A 489 -26.77 -26.36 -13.65
CA ASP A 489 -25.69 -26.51 -14.61
C ASP A 489 -25.35 -25.21 -15.36
N SER A 490 -26.03 -24.09 -15.07
CA SER A 490 -25.75 -22.79 -15.69
C SER A 490 -24.68 -21.97 -14.96
N TRP A 491 -24.25 -22.41 -13.77
CA TRP A 491 -23.20 -21.74 -12.99
C TRP A 491 -21.84 -21.92 -13.68
N GLY A 492 -21.25 -20.82 -14.11
CA GLY A 492 -19.90 -20.75 -14.63
C GLY A 492 -18.86 -20.68 -13.50
N ALA A 493 -17.60 -20.94 -13.87
CA ALA A 493 -16.47 -20.71 -12.97
C ALA A 493 -16.25 -19.21 -12.65
N ASP A 494 -16.87 -18.33 -13.43
CA ASP A 494 -16.77 -16.88 -13.26
C ASP A 494 -17.88 -16.30 -12.35
N ASP A 495 -18.93 -17.08 -12.04
CA ASP A 495 -20.07 -16.63 -11.21
C ASP A 495 -19.79 -16.80 -9.71
N ILE A 496 -18.88 -17.71 -9.32
CA ILE A 496 -18.56 -18.00 -7.92
C ILE A 496 -17.05 -17.97 -7.72
N LEU A 497 -16.61 -17.14 -6.78
CA LEU A 497 -15.23 -17.03 -6.30
C LEU A 497 -15.06 -17.88 -5.03
N PHE A 498 -13.86 -18.44 -4.84
CA PHE A 498 -13.52 -19.40 -3.79
C PHE A 498 -12.24 -18.99 -3.07
#